data_AF-A0A7K4DUZ2-F1
#
_entry.id   AF-A0A7K4DUZ2-F1
#
_cell.length_a   1.000
_cell.length_b   1.000
_cell.length_c   1.000
_cell.angle_alpha   90.00
_cell.angle_beta   90.00
_cell.angle_gamma   90.00
#
_symmetry.space_group_name_H-M   'P 1'
#
loop_
_entity.id
_entity.type
_entity.pdbx_description
1 polymer ?
#
loop_
_entity_poly.entity_id
_entity_poly.type
_entity_poly.pdbx_seq_one_letter_code
_entity_poly.pdbx_strand_id
1 'polypeptide(L)'
;MVNFEKLYHKIALQIIGRCHGAIKITKHGKIIEVYDSKRHIWSKGLAGLIIKEECKNAHLRDWEFANVRSYIIKELLAKSDY
;
A
#
# COMPACT_ATOMS: atom_id res chain seq x y z
N MET A 1 21.13 1.36 13.41
CA MET A 1 20.62 2.14 12.25
C MET A 1 19.29 1.55 11.83
N VAL A 2 18.24 2.36 11.73
CA VAL A 2 16.94 1.91 11.19
C VAL A 2 17.14 1.66 9.69
N ASN A 3 16.85 0.45 9.24
CA ASN A 3 16.85 0.15 7.81
C ASN A 3 15.51 0.62 7.23
N PHE A 4 15.54 1.79 6.60
CA PHE A 4 14.36 2.43 6.01
C PHE A 4 13.70 1.57 4.92
N GLU A 5 14.46 0.81 4.13
CA GLU A 5 13.89 -0.08 3.12
C GLU A 5 13.05 -1.19 3.76
N LYS A 6 13.57 -1.81 4.83
CA LYS A 6 12.82 -2.80 5.61
C LYS A 6 11.58 -2.20 6.26
N LEU A 7 11.67 -0.95 6.73
CA LEU A 7 10.54 -0.24 7.31
C LEU A 7 9.45 0.02 6.26
N TYR A 8 9.80 0.59 5.10
CA TYR A 8 8.84 0.88 4.03
C TYR A 8 8.18 -0.38 3.49
N HIS A 9 8.96 -1.45 3.30
CA HIS A 9 8.42 -2.74 2.89
C HIS A 9 7.45 -3.30 3.94
N LYS A 10 7.81 -3.27 5.23
CA LYS A 10 6.91 -3.71 6.30
C LYS A 10 5.58 -2.94 6.30
N ILE A 11 5.62 -1.62 6.14
CA ILE A 11 4.41 -0.78 6.09
C ILE A 11 3.58 -1.09 4.83
N ALA A 12 4.22 -1.34 3.69
CA ALA A 12 3.54 -1.77 2.48
C ALA A 12 2.77 -3.08 2.69
N LEU A 13 3.38 -4.08 3.34
CA LEU A 13 2.71 -5.34 3.68
C LEU A 13 1.55 -5.13 4.66
N GLN A 14 1.67 -4.21 5.61
CA GLN A 14 0.56 -3.84 6.51
C GLN A 14 -0.62 -3.22 5.75
N ILE A 15 -0.34 -2.34 4.78
CA ILE A 15 -1.38 -1.73 3.93
C ILE A 15 -2.07 -2.81 3.08
N ILE A 16 -1.31 -3.71 2.44
CA ILE A 16 -1.86 -4.84 1.69
C ILE A 16 -2.69 -5.74 2.60
N GLY A 17 -2.19 -6.03 3.80
CA GLY A 17 -2.88 -6.81 4.82
C GLY A 17 -4.19 -6.17 5.27
N ARG A 18 -4.20 -4.85 5.53
CA ARG A 18 -5.43 -4.09 5.82
C ARG A 18 -6.44 -4.21 4.69
N CYS A 19 -5.99 -4.24 3.44
CA CYS A 19 -6.88 -4.44 2.30
C CYS A 19 -7.25 -5.91 2.08
N HIS A 20 -6.83 -6.86 2.93
CA HIS A 20 -6.98 -8.31 2.75
C HIS A 20 -6.42 -8.80 1.40
N GLY A 21 -5.40 -8.12 0.85
CA GLY A 21 -4.89 -8.36 -0.50
C GLY A 21 -5.82 -7.93 -1.63
N ALA A 22 -7.01 -7.40 -1.31
CA ALA A 22 -8.03 -6.97 -2.25
C ALA A 22 -7.73 -5.56 -2.79
N ILE A 23 -6.59 -5.45 -3.48
CA ILE A 23 -6.11 -4.26 -4.18
C ILE A 23 -6.03 -4.59 -5.67
N LYS A 24 -6.86 -3.94 -6.47
CA LYS A 24 -6.86 -4.08 -7.93
C LYS A 24 -5.82 -3.15 -8.52
N ILE A 25 -4.88 -3.70 -9.28
CA ILE A 25 -3.81 -2.96 -9.94
C ILE A 25 -3.75 -3.28 -11.43
N THR A 26 -3.34 -2.33 -12.27
CA THR A 26 -3.00 -2.62 -13.68
C THR A 26 -1.61 -3.24 -13.78
N LYS A 27 -1.31 -3.90 -14.91
CA LYS A 27 0.04 -4.40 -15.24
C LYS A 27 1.13 -3.32 -15.21
N HIS A 28 0.76 -2.05 -15.39
CA HIS A 28 1.68 -0.90 -15.34
C HIS A 28 1.78 -0.26 -13.94
N GLY A 29 1.24 -0.89 -12.89
CA GLY A 29 1.38 -0.41 -11.51
C GLY A 29 0.38 0.65 -11.07
N LYS A 30 -0.70 0.88 -11.83
CA LYS A 30 -1.77 1.82 -11.43
C LYS A 30 -2.77 1.10 -10.53
N ILE A 31 -2.89 1.53 -9.28
CA ILE A 31 -3.92 1.05 -8.36
C ILE A 31 -5.27 1.63 -8.81
N ILE A 32 -6.26 0.76 -9.01
CA ILE A 32 -7.58 1.07 -9.56
C ILE A 32 -8.62 1.11 -8.46
N GLU A 33 -8.57 0.15 -7.54
CA GLU A 33 -9.63 -0.09 -6.56
C GLU A 33 -9.06 -0.85 -5.36
N VAL A 34 -9.57 -0.54 -4.17
CA VAL A 34 -9.16 -1.18 -2.91
C VAL A 34 -10.36 -1.45 -2.04
N TYR A 35 -10.32 -2.57 -1.31
CA TYR A 35 -11.18 -2.79 -0.16
C TYR A 35 -10.48 -2.29 1.11
N ASP A 36 -11.15 -1.50 1.93
CA ASP A 36 -10.65 -1.10 3.24
C ASP A 36 -11.36 -1.90 4.34
N SER A 37 -10.65 -2.82 5.02
CA SER A 37 -11.23 -3.61 6.11
C SER A 37 -11.65 -2.77 7.32
N LYS A 38 -11.03 -1.61 7.56
CA LYS A 38 -11.41 -0.73 8.68
C LYS A 38 -12.73 -0.01 8.43
N ARG A 39 -13.05 0.27 7.16
CA ARG A 39 -14.25 1.00 6.74
C ARG A 39 -15.32 0.10 6.14
N HIS A 40 -14.99 -1.15 5.83
CA HIS A 40 -15.84 -2.11 5.13
C HIS A 40 -16.37 -1.58 3.79
N ILE A 41 -15.52 -0.91 3.00
CA ILE A 41 -15.91 -0.27 1.73
C ILE A 41 -14.93 -0.62 0.60
N TRP A 42 -15.48 -0.83 -0.60
CA TRP A 42 -14.75 -0.85 -1.87
C TRP A 42 -14.73 0.54 -2.51
N SER A 43 -13.56 1.01 -2.93
CA SER A 43 -13.45 2.30 -3.60
C SER A 43 -12.26 2.42 -4.54
N LYS A 44 -12.49 3.14 -5.64
CA LYS A 44 -11.46 3.49 -6.63
C LYS A 44 -10.52 4.62 -6.19
N GLY A 45 -10.90 5.38 -5.15
CA GLY A 45 -10.15 6.55 -4.66
C GLY A 45 -9.48 6.36 -3.29
N LEU A 46 -9.82 5.30 -2.55
CA LEU A 46 -9.37 5.14 -1.15
C LEU A 46 -7.90 4.75 -1.02
N ALA A 47 -7.25 4.21 -2.06
CA ALA A 47 -5.88 3.69 -1.96
C ALA A 47 -4.90 4.74 -1.42
N GLY A 48 -4.96 5.98 -1.92
CA GLY A 48 -4.09 7.07 -1.45
C GLY A 48 -4.37 7.45 0.01
N LEU A 49 -5.64 7.41 0.44
CA LEU A 49 -6.02 7.71 1.82
C LEU A 49 -5.53 6.62 2.78
N ILE A 50 -5.70 5.35 2.44
CA ILE A 50 -5.20 4.23 3.24
C ILE A 50 -3.68 4.30 3.39
N ILE A 51 -2.95 4.53 2.28
CA ILE A 51 -1.48 4.67 2.32
C ILE A 51 -1.09 5.83 3.23
N LYS A 52 -1.72 7.00 3.08
CA LYS A 52 -1.45 8.18 3.91
C LYS A 52 -1.69 7.89 5.39
N GLU A 53 -2.78 7.23 5.73
CA GLU A 53 -3.12 6.88 7.11
C GLU A 53 -2.09 5.97 7.75
N GLU A 54 -1.77 4.85 7.11
CA GLU A 54 -0.82 3.87 7.67
C GLU A 54 0.59 4.46 7.74
N CYS A 55 1.01 5.28 6.77
CA CYS A 55 2.30 5.96 6.84
C CYS A 55 2.37 7.01 7.97
N LYS A 56 1.28 7.75 8.21
CA LYS A 56 1.20 8.70 9.35
C LYS A 56 1.20 7.96 10.69
N ASN A 57 0.50 6.84 10.80
CA ASN A 57 0.54 5.98 12.00
C ASN A 57 1.95 5.44 12.27
N ALA A 58 2.74 5.22 11.22
CA ALA A 58 4.14 4.82 11.31
C ALA A 58 5.13 5.99 11.44
N HIS A 59 4.65 7.22 11.65
CA HIS A 59 5.45 8.45 11.78
C HIS A 59 6.37 8.77 10.59
N LEU A 60 5.98 8.35 9.38
CA LEU A 60 6.71 8.71 8.17
C LEU A 60 6.42 10.14 7.72
N ARG A 61 7.41 10.79 7.08
CA ARG A 61 7.25 12.07 6.39
C ARG A 61 6.54 11.88 5.05
N ASP A 62 5.87 12.92 4.57
CA ASP A 62 5.01 12.83 3.38
C ASP A 62 5.78 12.39 2.11
N TRP A 63 7.05 12.79 1.99
CA TRP A 63 7.90 12.37 0.87
C TRP A 63 8.26 10.88 0.91
N GLU A 64 8.19 10.23 2.07
CA GLU A 64 8.46 8.78 2.23
C GLU A 64 7.29 7.92 1.71
N PHE A 65 6.10 8.49 1.56
CA PHE A 65 4.91 7.74 1.14
C PHE A 65 5.05 7.20 -0.28
N ALA A 66 5.80 7.90 -1.14
CA ALA A 66 6.12 7.46 -2.49
C ALA A 66 6.96 6.16 -2.49
N ASN A 67 7.84 5.99 -1.51
CA ASN A 67 8.64 4.76 -1.34
C ASN A 67 7.74 3.60 -0.92
N VAL A 68 6.88 3.80 0.08
CA VAL A 68 5.91 2.79 0.53
C VAL A 68 4.99 2.36 -0.61
N ARG A 69 4.46 3.32 -1.37
CA ARG A 69 3.62 3.05 -2.56
C ARG A 69 4.37 2.20 -3.59
N SER A 70 5.65 2.48 -3.83
CA SER A 70 6.47 1.68 -4.76
C SER A 70 6.59 0.23 -4.31
N TYR A 71 6.77 -0.03 -3.01
CA TYR A 71 6.78 -1.39 -2.47
C TYR A 71 5.42 -2.09 -2.60
N ILE A 72 4.31 -1.38 -2.35
CA ILE A 72 2.96 -1.95 -2.56
C ILE A 72 2.80 -2.43 -4.01
N ILE A 73 3.20 -1.59 -4.98
CA ILE A 73 3.10 -1.93 -6.40
C ILE A 73 3.97 -3.15 -6.73
N LYS A 74 5.22 -3.19 -6.26
CA LYS A 74 6.13 -4.32 -6.47
C LYS A 74 5.55 -5.63 -5.93
N GLU A 75 5.06 -5.62 -4.69
CA GLU A 75 4.47 -6.80 -4.05
C GLU A 75 3.22 -7.31 -4.78
N LEU A 76 2.36 -6.40 -5.24
CA LEU A 76 1.15 -6.78 -5.97
C LEU A 76 1.46 -7.30 -7.37
N LEU A 77 2.41 -6.69 -8.08
CA LEU A 77 2.81 -7.16 -9.42
C LEU A 77 3.51 -8.51 -9.34
N ALA A 78 4.42 -8.71 -8.38
CA ALA A 78 5.09 -10.00 -8.16
C ALA A 78 4.10 -11.14 -7.88
N LYS A 79 2.96 -10.84 -7.25
CA LYS A 79 1.88 -11.82 -7.03
C LYS A 79 0.98 -12.07 -8.25
N SER A 80 0.92 -11.13 -9.20
CA SER A 80 0.08 -11.25 -10.39
C SER A 80 0.69 -12.07 -11.53
N ASP A 81 1.97 -12.39 -11.44
CA ASP A 81 2.72 -13.18 -12.44
C ASP A 81 2.68 -14.70 -12.15
N TYR A 82 1.81 -15.17 -11.23
CA TYR A 82 1.58 -16.58 -10.91
C TYR A 82 0.18 -17.05 -11.25
#